data_AF-A0ABD4RGC7-F1
#
_entry.id   AF-A0ABD4RGC7-F1
#
_cell.length_a   1.000
_cell.length_b   1.000
_cell.length_c   1.000
_cell.angle_alpha   90.00
_cell.angle_beta   90.00
_cell.angle_gamma   90.00
#
_symmetry.space_group_name_H-M   'P 1'
#
loop_
_entity.id
_entity.type
_entity.pdbx_description
1 polymer ?
#
loop_
_entity_poly.entity_id
_entity_poly.type
_entity_poly.pdbx_seq_one_letter_code
_entity_poly.pdbx_strand_id
1 'polypeptide(L)'
;IKEAKDELYRLSRDKKELELYNLREKSFFDKISALSNAEEKGREEGKLLERINIAKNLLDVLDNETISLKTGLSVDEIEKLR
;
A
#
# COMPACT_ATOMS: atom_id res chain seq x y z
N ILE A 1 28.34 -14.90 -44.06
CA ILE A 1 27.78 -15.66 -42.90
C ILE A 1 28.31 -15.16 -41.55
N LYS A 2 29.61 -14.84 -41.43
CA LYS A 2 30.21 -14.37 -40.17
C LYS A 2 29.70 -12.98 -39.73
N GLU A 3 29.64 -12.02 -40.65
CA GLU A 3 29.20 -10.63 -40.37
C GLU A 3 27.74 -10.53 -39.88
N ALA A 4 26.82 -11.25 -40.52
CA ALA A 4 25.41 -11.28 -40.10
C ALA A 4 25.24 -11.88 -38.69
N LYS A 5 26.11 -12.82 -38.27
CA LYS A 5 26.12 -13.38 -36.92
C LYS A 5 26.67 -12.37 -35.90
N ASP A 6 27.72 -11.66 -36.24
CA ASP A 6 28.35 -10.66 -35.36
C ASP A 6 27.43 -9.44 -35.14
N GLU A 7 26.70 -9.03 -36.18
CA GLU A 7 25.70 -7.96 -36.10
C GLU A 7 24.46 -8.37 -35.30
N LEU A 8 23.99 -9.60 -35.48
CA LEU A 8 22.90 -10.17 -34.68
C LEU A 8 23.29 -10.36 -33.21
N TYR A 9 24.55 -10.69 -32.94
CA TYR A 9 25.09 -10.78 -31.57
C TYR A 9 25.15 -9.41 -30.89
N ARG A 10 25.56 -8.37 -31.63
CA ARG A 10 25.58 -6.98 -31.16
C ARG A 10 24.16 -6.47 -30.87
N LEU A 11 23.24 -6.62 -31.83
CA LEU A 11 21.82 -6.28 -31.67
C LEU A 11 21.14 -7.10 -30.56
N SER A 12 21.49 -8.37 -30.41
CA SER A 12 20.98 -9.22 -29.32
C SER A 12 21.49 -8.75 -27.98
N ARG A 13 22.74 -8.30 -27.89
CA ARG A 13 23.33 -7.77 -26.67
C ARG A 13 22.70 -6.42 -26.30
N ASP A 14 22.53 -5.52 -27.25
CA ASP A 14 21.83 -4.25 -27.04
C ASP A 14 20.36 -4.47 -26.64
N LYS A 15 19.66 -5.41 -27.29
CA LYS A 15 18.28 -5.78 -26.95
C LYS A 15 18.17 -6.44 -25.59
N LYS A 16 19.08 -7.35 -25.24
CA LYS A 16 19.12 -8.01 -23.91
C LYS A 16 19.48 -7.02 -22.82
N GLU A 17 20.42 -6.11 -23.06
CA GLU A 17 20.79 -5.05 -22.12
C GLU A 17 19.62 -4.09 -21.89
N LEU A 18 18.90 -3.70 -22.95
CA LEU A 18 17.68 -2.90 -22.85
C LEU A 18 16.56 -3.65 -22.09
N GLU A 19 16.37 -4.94 -22.38
CA GLU A 19 15.39 -5.78 -21.68
C GLU A 19 15.74 -5.93 -20.19
N LEU A 20 17.02 -6.15 -19.86
CA LEU A 20 17.51 -6.19 -18.48
C LEU A 20 17.34 -4.85 -17.78
N TYR A 21 17.59 -3.73 -18.46
CA TYR A 21 17.35 -2.38 -17.94
C TYR A 21 15.87 -2.20 -17.62
N ASN A 22 14.98 -2.47 -18.57
CA ASN A 22 13.53 -2.34 -18.40
C ASN A 22 13.01 -3.26 -17.29
N LEU A 23 13.53 -4.48 -17.18
CA LEU A 23 13.16 -5.41 -16.12
C LEU A 23 13.58 -4.91 -14.74
N ARG A 24 14.79 -4.35 -14.62
CA ARG A 24 15.29 -3.75 -13.37
C ARG A 24 14.49 -2.52 -12.99
N GLU A 25 14.22 -1.65 -13.95
CA GLU A 25 13.42 -0.44 -13.77
C GLU A 25 12.00 -0.80 -13.32
N LYS A 26 11.35 -1.76 -14.01
CA LYS A 26 10.05 -2.30 -13.60
C LYS A 26 10.09 -2.88 -12.18
N SER A 27 11.08 -3.73 -11.88
CA SER A 27 11.23 -4.32 -10.55
C SER A 27 11.45 -3.28 -9.46
N PHE A 28 12.10 -2.17 -9.78
CA PHE A 28 12.32 -1.05 -8.87
C PHE A 28 11.00 -0.33 -8.57
N PHE A 29 10.22 -0.01 -9.61
CA PHE A 29 8.90 0.62 -9.44
C PHE A 29 7.90 -0.30 -8.74
N ASP A 30 7.92 -1.60 -9.03
CA ASP A 30 7.08 -2.59 -8.35
C ASP A 30 7.39 -2.62 -6.84
N LYS A 31 8.68 -2.57 -6.47
CA LYS A 31 9.10 -2.50 -5.06
C LYS A 31 8.66 -1.21 -4.38
N ILE A 32 8.82 -0.05 -5.04
CA ILE A 32 8.37 1.24 -4.51
C ILE A 32 6.86 1.21 -4.28
N SER A 33 6.11 0.73 -5.28
CA SER A 33 4.65 0.64 -5.20
C SER A 33 4.21 -0.29 -4.08
N ALA A 34 4.87 -1.44 -3.91
CA ALA A 34 4.59 -2.36 -2.82
C ALA A 34 4.83 -1.72 -1.44
N LEU A 35 5.95 -1.00 -1.28
CA LEU A 35 6.27 -0.30 -0.03
C LEU A 35 5.28 0.82 0.27
N SER A 36 4.99 1.68 -0.71
CA SER A 36 4.03 2.78 -0.56
C SER A 36 2.64 2.26 -0.18
N ASN A 37 2.17 1.20 -0.84
CA ASN A 37 0.88 0.57 -0.51
C ASN A 37 0.88 -0.02 0.91
N ALA A 38 1.99 -0.61 1.35
CA ALA A 38 2.09 -1.17 2.71
C ALA A 38 2.06 -0.06 3.77
N GLU A 39 2.78 1.05 3.55
CA GLU A 39 2.77 2.20 4.45
C GLU A 39 1.40 2.87 4.54
N GLU A 40 0.71 3.03 3.40
CA GLU A 40 -0.63 3.60 3.36
C GLU A 40 -1.62 2.75 4.15
N LYS A 41 -1.64 1.44 3.90
CA LYS A 41 -2.48 0.49 4.66
C LYS A 41 -2.18 0.52 6.15
N GLY A 42 -0.91 0.49 6.54
CA GLY A 42 -0.53 0.55 7.94
C GLY A 42 -0.98 1.85 8.62
N ARG A 43 -0.95 2.98 7.90
CA ARG A 43 -1.44 4.26 8.40
C ARG A 43 -2.96 4.28 8.56
N GLU A 44 -3.69 3.71 7.61
CA GLU A 44 -5.16 3.61 7.68
C GLU A 44 -5.60 2.69 8.83
N GLU A 45 -4.97 1.52 8.96
CA GLU A 45 -5.21 0.59 10.07
C GLU A 45 -4.90 1.25 11.42
N GLY A 46 -3.78 1.98 11.52
CA GLY A 46 -3.42 2.72 12.73
C GLY A 46 -4.47 3.77 13.13
N LYS A 47 -4.96 4.55 12.16
CA LYS A 47 -6.04 5.54 12.40
C LYS A 47 -7.34 4.85 12.84
N LEU A 48 -7.70 3.71 12.25
CA LEU A 48 -8.88 2.97 12.65
C LEU A 48 -8.76 2.44 14.08
N LEU A 49 -7.61 1.85 14.41
CA LEU A 49 -7.32 1.36 15.77
C LEU A 49 -7.35 2.49 16.80
N GLU A 50 -6.81 3.66 16.46
CA GLU A 50 -6.89 4.85 17.31
C GLU A 50 -8.34 5.27 17.57
N ARG A 51 -9.18 5.36 16.53
CA ARG A 51 -10.61 5.69 16.67
C ARG A 51 -11.34 4.69 17.55
N ILE A 52 -11.07 3.39 17.39
CA ILE A 52 -11.66 2.32 18.21
C ILE A 52 -11.22 2.45 19.67
N ASN A 53 -9.94 2.74 19.93
CA ASN A 53 -9.43 2.92 21.28
C ASN A 53 -10.05 4.15 21.97
N ILE A 54 -10.19 5.26 21.24
CA ILE A 54 -10.89 6.44 21.74
C ILE A 54 -12.35 6.09 22.04
N ALA A 55 -13.04 5.40 21.14
CA ALA A 55 -14.43 4.97 21.36
C ALA A 55 -14.57 4.14 22.65
N LYS A 56 -13.74 3.10 22.81
CA LYS A 56 -13.74 2.23 24.00
C LYS A 56 -13.58 3.00 25.31
N ASN A 57 -12.68 3.99 25.33
CA ASN A 57 -12.46 4.82 26.52
C ASN A 57 -13.65 5.74 26.84
N LEU A 58 -14.54 6.00 25.88
CA LEU A 58 -15.68 6.89 26.03
C LEU A 58 -17.00 6.14 26.29
N LEU A 59 -17.06 4.82 26.07
CA LEU A 59 -18.30 4.01 26.17
C LEU A 59 -18.99 4.11 27.53
N ASP A 60 -18.22 4.28 28.61
CA ASP A 60 -18.72 4.36 29.98
C ASP A 60 -19.14 5.77 30.39
N VAL A 61 -18.83 6.79 29.57
CA VAL A 61 -19.00 8.20 29.91
C VAL A 61 -20.00 8.89 28.99
N LEU A 62 -20.09 8.47 27.73
CA LEU A 62 -20.86 9.13 26.68
C LEU A 62 -21.84 8.16 26.00
N ASP A 63 -22.90 8.72 25.43
CA ASP A 63 -23.82 8.01 24.57
C ASP A 63 -23.19 7.71 23.18
N ASN A 64 -23.76 6.74 22.48
CA ASN A 64 -23.20 6.26 21.21
C ASN A 64 -23.23 7.31 20.09
N GLU A 65 -24.19 8.25 20.10
CA GLU A 65 -24.31 9.29 19.08
C GLU A 65 -23.16 10.30 19.25
N THR A 66 -22.87 10.70 20.48
CA THR A 66 -21.73 11.58 20.79
C THR A 66 -20.40 10.90 20.47
N ILE A 67 -20.23 9.61 20.82
CA ILE A 67 -18.99 8.87 20.52
C ILE A 67 -18.79 8.75 19.00
N SER A 68 -19.85 8.43 18.26
CA SER A 68 -19.85 8.40 16.79
C SER A 68 -19.35 9.72 16.20
N LEU A 69 -19.91 10.86 16.65
CA LEU A 69 -19.49 12.20 16.22
C LEU A 69 -18.02 12.51 16.53
N LYS A 70 -17.49 12.05 17.68
CA LYS A 70 -16.11 12.33 18.12
C LYS A 70 -15.06 11.44 17.47
N THR A 71 -15.42 10.20 17.16
CA THR A 71 -14.49 9.19 16.62
C THR A 71 -14.60 9.04 15.10
N GLY A 72 -15.71 9.47 14.51
CA GLY A 72 -16.02 9.26 13.10
C GLY A 72 -16.36 7.80 12.76
N LEU A 73 -16.64 6.97 13.77
CA LEU A 73 -17.21 5.64 13.60
C LEU A 73 -18.73 5.75 13.52
N SER A 74 -19.39 4.82 12.82
CA SER A 74 -20.85 4.74 12.79
C SER A 74 -21.41 4.30 14.14
N VAL A 75 -22.66 4.67 14.43
CA VAL A 75 -23.34 4.25 15.67
C VAL A 75 -23.39 2.72 15.78
N ASP A 76 -23.59 2.01 14.67
CA ASP A 76 -23.58 0.54 14.62
C ASP A 76 -22.21 -0.07 14.99
N GLU A 77 -21.11 0.59 14.61
CA GLU A 77 -19.77 0.17 15.01
C GLU A 77 -19.54 0.39 16.50
N ILE A 78 -20.03 1.51 17.05
CA ILE A 78 -19.96 1.80 18.49
C ILE A 78 -20.76 0.78 19.29
N GLU A 79 -21.97 0.43 18.84
CA GLU A 79 -22.83 -0.56 19.52
C GLU A 79 -22.15 -1.94 19.61
N LYS A 80 -21.39 -2.34 18.59
CA LYS A 80 -20.61 -3.59 18.59
C LYS A 80 -19.42 -3.59 19.56
N LEU A 81 -19.02 -2.43 20.09
CA LEU A 81 -17.92 -2.31 21.05
C LEU A 81 -18.39 -2.42 22.51
N ARG A 82 -19.70 -2.42 22.76
CA ARG A 82 -20.32 -2.64 24.07
C ARG A 82 -20.47 -4.13 24.39
#